data_AF-A0AA37HNH4-F1
#
_entry.id   AF-A0AA37HNH4-F1
#
_cell.length_a   1.000
_cell.length_b   1.000
_cell.length_c   1.000
_cell.angle_alpha   90.00
_cell.angle_beta   90.00
_cell.angle_gamma   90.00
#
_symmetry.space_group_name_H-M   'P 1'
#
loop_
_entity.id
_entity.type
_entity.pdbx_description
1 polymer ?
#
loop_
_entity_poly.entity_id
_entity_poly.type
_entity_poly.pdbx_seq_one_letter_code
_entity_poly.pdbx_strand_id
1 'polypeptide(L)' 'MTDVGLPSGLNGRQMADAARATRPDLRVLFITGYAENALLTKGQIEPGMAVLTKPFAVDALAARIREMIAR' A
#
# COMPACT_ATOMS: atom_id res chain seq x y z
N MET A 1 6.25 -1.55 5.79
CA MET A 1 4.84 -1.49 6.23
C MET A 1 4.59 -0.07 6.71
N THR A 2 3.76 0.69 6.01
CA THR A 2 3.38 2.05 6.43
C THR A 2 1.92 1.98 6.87
N ASP A 3 1.61 2.47 8.08
CA ASP A 3 0.24 2.48 8.59
C ASP A 3 -0.45 3.74 8.06
N VAL A 4 -1.42 3.56 7.17
CA VAL A 4 -2.27 4.65 6.67
C VAL A 4 -3.41 4.78 7.66
N GLY A 5 -3.14 5.50 8.75
CA GLY A 5 -4.08 5.77 9.84
C GLY A 5 -3.86 7.15 10.48
N LEU A 6 -3.26 8.09 9.73
CA LEU A 6 -3.10 9.47 10.17
C LEU A 6 -4.36 10.28 9.79
N PRO A 7 -4.85 11.18 10.66
CA PRO A 7 -6.07 11.98 10.45
C PRO A 7 -6.01 13.01 9.29
N SER A 8 -5.20 12.76 8.26
CA SER A 8 -5.07 13.58 7.04
C SER A 8 -5.04 12.77 5.74
N GLY A 9 -5.21 11.43 5.78
CA GLY A 9 -5.51 10.54 4.63
C GLY A 9 -4.46 10.41 3.51
N LEU A 10 -3.55 11.37 3.35
CA LEU A 10 -2.66 11.51 2.20
C LEU A 10 -1.18 11.20 2.51
N ASN A 11 -0.82 11.01 3.78
CA ASN A 11 0.59 10.89 4.17
C ASN A 11 1.22 9.56 3.70
N GLY A 12 0.48 8.45 3.72
CA GLY A 12 1.01 7.15 3.30
C GLY A 12 1.44 7.10 1.83
N ARG A 13 0.64 7.67 0.92
CA ARG A 13 0.96 7.76 -0.50
C ARG A 13 2.16 8.68 -0.74
N GLN A 14 2.17 9.86 -0.14
CA GLN A 14 3.29 10.80 -0.24
C GLN A 14 4.60 10.20 0.28
N MET A 15 4.55 9.46 1.39
CA MET A 15 5.71 8.74 1.93
C MET A 15 6.21 7.66 0.97
N ALA A 16 5.29 6.89 0.37
CA ALA A 16 5.64 5.87 -0.62
C ALA A 16 6.26 6.48 -1.87
N ASP A 17 5.70 7.57 -2.38
CA ASP A 17 6.21 8.29 -3.55
C ASP A 17 7.61 8.85 -3.26
N ALA A 18 7.82 9.47 -2.09
CA ALA A 18 9.13 9.96 -1.66
C ALA A 18 10.16 8.82 -1.49
N ALA A 19 9.75 7.68 -0.94
CA ALA A 19 10.63 6.52 -0.82
C ALA A 19 11.01 5.95 -2.19
N ARG A 20 10.06 5.91 -3.13
CA ARG A 20 10.30 5.43 -4.50
C ARG A 20 11.10 6.40 -5.37
N ALA A 21 11.09 7.70 -5.06
CA ALA A 21 11.96 8.66 -5.72
C ALA A 21 13.46 8.31 -5.56
N THR A 22 13.83 7.68 -4.44
CA THR A 22 15.21 7.21 -4.19
C THR A 22 15.40 5.71 -4.47
N ARG A 23 14.32 4.93 -4.50
CA ARG A 23 14.32 3.48 -4.75
C ARG A 23 13.20 3.11 -5.72
N PRO A 24 13.38 3.26 -7.04
CA PRO A 24 12.32 3.08 -8.02
C PRO A 24 11.63 1.70 -7.96
N ASP A 25 12.41 0.66 -7.66
CA ASP A 25 11.96 -0.74 -7.56
C ASP A 25 11.37 -1.11 -6.19
N LEU A 26 11.29 -0.15 -5.25
CA LEU A 26 10.74 -0.39 -3.93
C LEU A 26 9.26 -0.76 -4.04
N ARG A 27 8.95 -1.96 -3.56
CA ARG A 27 7.59 -2.48 -3.54
C ARG A 27 6.84 -1.96 -2.31
N VAL A 28 5.62 -1.49 -2.52
CA VAL A 28 4.84 -0.81 -1.48
C VAL A 28 3.49 -1.48 -1.31
N LEU A 29 3.23 -2.00 -0.11
CA LEU A 29 1.93 -2.51 0.29
C LEU A 29 1.27 -1.50 1.23
N PHE A 30 0.17 -0.89 0.78
CA PHE A 30 -0.67 -0.03 1.60
C PHE A 30 -1.68 -0.88 2.37
N ILE A 31 -1.87 -0.54 3.65
CA ILE A 31 -2.88 -1.16 4.50
C ILE A 31 -3.86 -0.08 4.94
N THR A 32 -5.15 -0.22 4.59
CA THR A 32 -6.16 0.85 4.66
C THR A 32 -7.50 0.32 5.13
N GLY A 33 -8.35 1.16 5.73
CA GLY A 33 -9.77 0.85 5.92
C GLY A 33 -10.58 0.91 4.60
N TYR A 34 -11.86 0.54 4.66
CA TYR A 34 -12.77 0.53 3.49
C TYR A 34 -12.91 1.91 2.80
N ALA A 35 -13.06 2.99 3.57
CA ALA A 35 -13.24 4.33 3.03
C ALA A 35 -11.98 4.87 2.33
N GLU A 36 -10.80 4.62 2.90
CA GLU A 36 -9.54 5.13 2.34
C GLU A 36 -9.03 4.25 1.18
N ASN A 37 -9.45 2.98 1.11
CA ASN A 37 -9.19 2.13 -0.05
C ASN A 37 -9.82 2.68 -1.33
N ALA A 38 -11.04 3.24 -1.23
CA ALA A 38 -11.71 3.84 -2.38
C ALA A 38 -10.95 5.06 -2.92
N LEU A 39 -10.24 5.80 -2.06
CA LEU A 39 -9.40 6.93 -2.45
C LEU A 39 -8.10 6.46 -3.13
N LEU A 40 -7.46 5.42 -2.56
CA LEU A 40 -6.26 4.80 -3.14
C LEU A 40 -6.53 4.06 -4.44
N THR A 41 -7.72 3.47 -4.61
CA THR A 41 -8.08 2.78 -5.86
C THR A 41 -8.43 3.79 -6.97
N LYS A 42 -8.98 4.95 -6.60
CA LYS A 42 -9.23 6.05 -7.56
C LYS A 42 -7.96 6.71 -8.07
N GLY A 43 -6.90 6.77 -7.26
CA GLY A 43 -5.57 7.19 -7.70
C GLY A 43 -4.75 5.99 -8.15
N GLN A 44 -4.58 5.78 -9.46
CA GLN A 44 -3.89 4.62 -10.06
C GLN A 44 -2.79 4.00 -9.17
N ILE A 45 -2.90 2.68 -8.96
CA ILE A 45 -1.88 1.85 -8.33
C ILE A 45 -0.80 1.59 -9.38
N GLU A 46 0.38 2.16 -9.16
CA GLU A 46 1.54 1.98 -10.04
C GLU A 46 2.12 0.56 -9.94
N PRO A 47 2.83 0.07 -10.97
CA PRO A 47 3.59 -1.18 -10.89
C PRO A 47 4.51 -1.20 -9.65
N GLY A 48 4.50 -2.32 -8.93
CA GLY A 48 5.21 -2.49 -7.66
C GLY A 48 4.43 -2.01 -6.43
N MET A 49 3.22 -1.45 -6.60
CA MET A 49 2.34 -1.09 -5.49
C MET A 49 1.15 -2.05 -5.37
N ALA A 50 0.67 -2.23 -4.14
CA ALA A 50 -0.50 -3.01 -3.83
C ALA A 50 -1.24 -2.42 -2.62
N VAL A 51 -2.50 -2.81 -2.46
CA VAL A 51 -3.34 -2.44 -1.32
C VAL A 51 -3.89 -3.70 -0.66
N LEU A 52 -4.02 -3.66 0.67
CA LEU A 52 -4.73 -4.63 1.49
C LEU A 52 -5.71 -3.90 2.43
N THR A 53 -6.98 -4.27 2.38
CA THR A 53 -8.03 -3.62 3.16
C THR A 53 -8.21 -4.29 4.52
N LYS A 54 -8.33 -3.51 5.60
CA LYS A 54 -8.70 -3.97 6.93
C LYS A 54 -10.22 -4.24 7.02
N PRO A 55 -10.68 -5.28 7.75
CA PRO A 55 -9.86 -6.32 8.38
C PRO A 55 -9.38 -7.36 7.35
N PHE A 56 -8.20 -7.94 7.61
CA PHE A 56 -7.64 -9.01 6.79
C PHE A 56 -7.09 -10.13 7.68
N ALA A 57 -7.08 -11.35 7.16
CA ALA A 57 -6.40 -12.47 7.80
C ALA A 57 -4.87 -12.35 7.62
N VAL A 58 -4.10 -12.83 8.59
CA VAL A 58 -2.63 -12.86 8.52
C VAL A 58 -2.14 -13.61 7.29
N ASP A 59 -2.81 -14.70 6.91
CA ASP A 59 -2.49 -15.47 5.71
C ASP A 59 -2.68 -14.65 4.43
N ALA A 60 -3.66 -13.75 4.39
CA ALA A 60 -3.87 -12.86 3.26
C ALA A 60 -2.73 -11.84 3.13
N LEU A 61 -2.23 -11.31 4.26
CA LEU A 61 -1.04 -10.46 4.27
C LEU A 61 0.19 -11.23 3.77
N ALA A 62 0.43 -12.45 4.27
CA ALA A 62 1.57 -13.26 3.87
C ALA A 62 1.51 -13.68 2.40
N ALA A 63 0.34 -14.03 1.88
CA ALA A 63 0.12 -14.30 0.46
C ALA A 63 0.44 -13.07 -0.38
N ARG A 64 -0.06 -11.90 0.02
CA ARG A 64 0.15 -10.64 -0.71
C ARG A 64 1.62 -10.24 -0.77
N ILE A 65 2.34 -10.35 0.34
CA ILE A 65 3.78 -10.10 0.38
C ILE A 65 4.51 -11.07 -0.54
N ARG A 66 4.17 -12.37 -0.54
CA ARG A 66 4.80 -13.38 -1.40
C ARG A 66 4.60 -13.09 -2.89
N GLU A 67 3.37 -12.80 -3.31
CA GLU A 67 3.07 -12.36 -4.68
C GLU A 67 3.91 -11.14 -5.06
N MET A 68 3.99 -10.21 -4.11
CA MET A 68 4.71 -8.97 -4.31
C MET A 68 6.21 -9.15 -4.35
N ILE A 69 6.84 -10.23 -3.87
CA ILE A 69 8.31 -10.39 -3.94
C ILE A 69 8.76 -11.47 -4.94
N ALA A 70 7.87 -12.38 -5.33
CA ALA A 70 8.18 -13.49 -6.21
C ALA A 70 8.32 -13.12 -7.70
N ARG A 71 7.90 -11.91 -8.08
CA ARG A 71 8.06 -11.35 -9.43
C ARG A 71 9.35 -10.59 -9.60
#